data_AF-A0A5M4DBC9-F1
#
_entry.id   AF-A0A5M4DBC9-F1
#
_cell.length_a   1.000
_cell.length_b   1.000
_cell.length_c   1.000
_cell.angle_alpha   90.00
_cell.angle_beta   90.00
_cell.angle_gamma   90.00
#
_symmetry.space_group_name_H-M   'P 1'
#
loop_
_entity.id
_entity.type
_entity.pdbx_description
1 polymer ?
#
loop_
_entity_poly.entity_id
_entity_poly.type
_entity_poly.pdbx_seq_one_letter_code
_entity_poly.pdbx_strand_id
1 'polypeptide(L)'
;MRKRGFTLVEIMIVVLIIGIILSIAVPQWIRARERSQARACVSNLRQIENAKEQHAMENNLPEGAPCAMADIWPIYIKLSTEPDCPSGGVYTVGAIGERPTCSIVAGLYPHVLP
;
A
#
# COMPACT_ATOMS: atom_id res chain seq x y z
N MET A 1 46.33 -6.08 -29.78
CA MET A 1 45.22 -6.79 -29.10
C MET A 1 44.03 -6.88 -30.05
N ARG A 2 43.65 -8.09 -30.47
CA ARG A 2 42.56 -8.28 -31.46
C ARG A 2 41.22 -8.19 -30.73
N LYS A 3 40.53 -7.05 -30.85
CA LYS A 3 39.16 -6.90 -30.31
C LYS A 3 38.25 -7.88 -31.07
N ARG A 4 37.66 -8.85 -30.37
CA ARG A 4 36.56 -9.65 -30.92
C ARG A 4 35.32 -8.75 -30.92
N GLY A 5 34.79 -8.46 -32.11
CA GLY A 5 33.53 -7.73 -32.25
C GLY A 5 32.35 -8.66 -31.95
N PHE A 6 31.31 -8.12 -31.33
CA PHE A 6 30.02 -8.78 -31.18
C PHE A 6 29.45 -9.09 -32.57
N THR A 7 28.94 -10.31 -32.77
CA THR A 7 28.22 -10.62 -34.03
C THR A 7 26.78 -10.11 -33.93
N LEU A 8 26.21 -9.64 -35.05
CA LEU A 8 24.81 -9.22 -35.09
C LEU A 8 23.85 -10.34 -34.68
N VAL A 9 24.19 -11.59 -35.04
CA VAL A 9 23.42 -12.79 -34.71
C VAL A 9 23.34 -13.02 -33.20
N GLU A 10 24.45 -12.81 -32.50
CA GLU A 10 24.53 -12.97 -31.04
C GLU A 10 23.63 -11.96 -30.31
N ILE A 11 23.55 -10.72 -30.80
CA ILE A 11 22.62 -9.72 -30.25
C ILE A 11 21.17 -10.08 -30.56
N MET A 12 20.86 -10.60 -31.75
CA MET A 12 19.49 -10.97 -32.14
C MET A 12 18.88 -12.06 -31.25
N ILE A 13 19.65 -13.11 -30.93
CA ILE A 13 19.14 -14.21 -30.09
C ILE A 13 18.93 -13.72 -28.65
N VAL A 14 19.80 -12.85 -28.15
CA VAL A 14 19.68 -12.29 -26.79
C VAL A 14 18.40 -11.46 -26.65
N VAL A 15 18.11 -10.57 -27.59
CA VAL A 15 16.87 -9.76 -27.53
C VAL A 15 15.61 -10.61 -27.71
N LEU A 16 15.68 -11.69 -28.50
CA LEU A 16 14.58 -12.66 -28.63
C LEU A 16 14.24 -13.30 -27.28
N ILE A 17 15.26 -13.81 -26.57
CA ILE A 17 15.07 -14.50 -25.29
C ILE A 17 14.56 -13.51 -24.22
N ILE A 18 15.12 -12.30 -24.16
CA ILE A 18 14.67 -11.24 -23.24
C ILE A 18 13.19 -10.89 -23.51
N GLY A 19 12.79 -10.78 -24.79
CA GLY A 19 11.41 -10.49 -25.18
C GLY A 19 10.41 -11.55 -24.66
N ILE A 20 10.76 -12.83 -24.77
CA ILE A 20 9.91 -13.93 -24.27
C ILE A 20 9.76 -13.83 -22.75
N ILE A 21 10.86 -13.65 -22.01
CA ILE A 21 10.82 -13.58 -20.54
C ILE A 21 10.00 -12.37 -20.07
N LEU A 22 10.22 -11.19 -20.67
CA LEU A 22 9.52 -9.97 -20.29
C LEU A 22 8.00 -10.07 -20.51
N SER A 23 7.55 -10.78 -21.55
CA SER A 23 6.11 -10.95 -21.83
C SER A 23 5.34 -11.60 -20.67
N ILE A 24 6.00 -12.46 -19.90
CA ILE A 24 5.40 -13.15 -18.74
C ILE A 24 5.73 -12.42 -17.43
N ALA A 25 6.96 -11.94 -17.28
CA ALA A 25 7.43 -11.34 -16.03
C ALA A 25 6.73 -10.01 -15.69
N VAL A 26 6.54 -9.13 -16.68
CA VAL A 26 5.97 -7.79 -16.47
C VAL A 26 4.54 -7.82 -15.89
N PRO A 27 3.56 -8.54 -16.49
CA PRO A 27 2.19 -8.53 -15.96
C PRO A 27 2.10 -9.16 -14.57
N GLN A 28 2.91 -10.18 -14.28
CA GLN A 28 2.97 -10.80 -12.96
C GLN A 28 3.52 -9.84 -11.91
N TRP A 29 4.57 -9.09 -12.24
CA TRP A 29 5.17 -8.12 -11.33
C TRP A 29 4.22 -6.98 -10.97
N ILE A 30 3.44 -6.47 -11.94
CA ILE A 30 2.43 -5.41 -11.70
C ILE A 30 1.38 -5.89 -10.68
N ARG A 31 0.81 -7.08 -10.89
CA ARG A 31 -0.18 -7.66 -9.96
C ARG A 31 0.39 -7.91 -8.57
N ALA A 32 1.63 -8.40 -8.49
CA ALA A 32 2.31 -8.63 -7.21
C ALA A 32 2.51 -7.32 -6.44
N ARG A 33 2.87 -6.23 -7.15
CA ARG A 33 3.00 -4.89 -6.57
C ARG A 33 1.67 -4.37 -6.05
N GLU A 34 0.61 -4.43 -6.84
CA GLU A 34 -0.74 -4.00 -6.43
C GLU A 34 -1.22 -4.75 -5.18
N ARG A 35 -1.06 -6.08 -5.16
CA ARG A 35 -1.38 -6.90 -3.99
C ARG A 35 -0.58 -6.51 -2.75
N SER A 36 0.71 -6.19 -2.91
CA SER A 36 1.56 -5.74 -1.82
C SER A 36 1.09 -4.39 -1.26
N GLN A 37 0.77 -3.44 -2.15
CA GLN A 37 0.24 -2.13 -1.75
C GLN A 37 -1.09 -2.27 -1.01
N ALA A 38 -2.00 -3.13 -1.48
CA ALA A 38 -3.26 -3.39 -0.79
C ALA A 38 -3.06 -3.95 0.62
N ARG A 39 -2.13 -4.90 0.79
CA ARG A 39 -1.78 -5.45 2.11
C ARG A 39 -1.17 -4.40 3.04
N ALA A 40 -0.29 -3.55 2.52
CA ALA A 40 0.27 -2.44 3.28
C ALA A 40 -0.82 -1.44 3.68
N CYS A 41 -1.77 -1.14 2.80
CA CYS A 41 -2.90 -0.29 3.11
C CYS A 41 -3.78 -0.86 4.23
N VAL A 42 -4.14 -2.15 4.15
CA VAL A 42 -4.88 -2.84 5.22
C VAL A 42 -4.09 -2.83 6.55
N SER A 43 -2.77 -2.99 6.50
CA SER A 43 -1.91 -2.88 7.68
C SER A 43 -1.93 -1.46 8.28
N ASN A 44 -1.97 -0.42 7.44
CA ASN A 44 -2.09 0.96 7.91
C ASN A 44 -3.47 1.22 8.52
N LEU A 45 -4.55 0.70 7.91
CA LEU A 45 -5.90 0.78 8.47
C LEU A 45 -5.98 0.15 9.87
N ARG A 46 -5.33 -1.00 10.09
CA ARG A 46 -5.24 -1.61 11.43
C ARG A 46 -4.47 -0.75 12.43
N GLN A 47 -3.40 -0.09 11.98
CA GLN A 47 -2.67 0.83 12.84
C GLN A 47 -3.52 2.04 13.22
N ILE A 48 -4.31 2.58 12.29
CA ILE A 48 -5.26 3.66 12.53
C ILE A 48 -6.36 3.22 13.52
N GLU A 49 -6.90 2.02 13.35
CA GLU A 49 -7.91 1.45 14.25
C GLU A 49 -7.36 1.33 15.69
N ASN A 50 -6.18 0.72 15.84
CA ASN A 50 -5.52 0.59 17.14
C ASN A 50 -5.18 1.94 17.77
N ALA A 51 -4.75 2.91 16.95
CA ALA A 51 -4.43 4.26 17.42
C ALA A 51 -5.69 5.00 17.91
N LYS A 52 -6.81 4.83 17.20
CA LYS A 52 -8.11 5.37 17.60
C LYS A 52 -8.61 4.75 18.91
N GLU A 53 -8.49 3.44 19.06
CA GLU A 53 -8.86 2.75 20.30
C GLU A 53 -8.01 3.24 21.48
N GLN A 54 -6.70 3.40 21.29
CA GLN A 54 -5.81 3.96 22.32
C GLN A 54 -6.20 5.38 22.70
N HIS A 55 -6.49 6.23 21.71
CA HIS A 55 -6.95 7.60 21.94
C HIS A 55 -8.27 7.64 22.72
N ALA A 56 -9.21 6.76 22.39
CA ALA A 56 -10.49 6.65 23.10
C ALA A 56 -10.31 6.17 24.56
N MET A 57 -9.43 5.19 24.79
CA MET A 57 -9.13 4.67 26.13
C MET A 57 -8.46 5.72 27.02
N GLU A 58 -7.50 6.48 26.48
CA GLU A 58 -6.77 7.50 27.26
C GLU A 58 -7.65 8.70 27.62
N ASN A 59 -8.54 9.11 26.70
CA ASN A 59 -9.42 10.27 26.89
C ASN A 59 -10.82 9.91 27.40
N ASN A 60 -11.10 8.63 27.69
CA ASN A 60 -12.41 8.12 28.10
C ASN A 60 -13.55 8.57 27.15
N LEU A 61 -13.29 8.52 25.83
CA LEU A 61 -14.26 8.95 24.82
C LEU A 61 -15.33 7.86 24.61
N PRO A 62 -16.62 8.24 24.54
CA PRO A 62 -17.69 7.29 24.22
C PRO A 62 -17.67 6.90 22.74
N GLU A 63 -18.32 5.77 22.42
CA GLU A 63 -18.61 5.40 21.04
C GLU A 63 -19.40 6.51 20.32
N GLY A 64 -19.07 6.78 19.06
CA GLY A 64 -19.65 7.86 18.27
C GLY A 64 -19.00 9.23 18.47
N ALA A 65 -18.02 9.37 19.37
CA ALA A 65 -17.22 10.59 19.45
C ALA A 65 -16.46 10.83 18.14
N PRO A 66 -16.42 12.07 17.62
CA PRO A 66 -15.66 12.38 16.42
C PRO A 66 -14.17 12.17 16.69
N CYS A 67 -13.48 11.54 15.75
CA CYS A 67 -12.03 11.35 15.79
C CYS A 67 -11.45 11.75 14.43
N ALA A 68 -10.50 12.67 14.46
CA ALA A 68 -9.77 13.11 13.27
C ALA A 68 -8.39 12.46 13.20
N MET A 69 -7.78 12.46 12.01
CA MET A 69 -6.42 11.96 11.84
C MET A 69 -5.41 12.71 12.73
N ALA A 70 -5.66 14.00 13.00
CA ALA A 70 -4.80 14.83 13.86
C ALA A 70 -4.82 14.44 15.34
N ASP A 71 -5.87 13.74 15.80
CA ASP A 71 -5.95 13.29 17.20
C ASP A 71 -5.09 12.05 17.45
N ILE A 72 -4.89 11.24 16.39
CA ILE A 72 -4.17 9.96 16.45
C ILE A 72 -2.74 10.03 15.91
N TRP A 73 -2.47 10.97 15.01
CA TRP A 73 -1.15 11.23 14.43
C TRP A 73 -0.67 12.63 14.85
N PRO A 74 0.60 12.80 15.28
CA PRO A 74 1.69 11.81 15.33
C PRO A 74 1.83 11.06 16.68
N ILE A 75 0.85 11.19 17.58
CA ILE A 75 0.97 10.73 18.98
C ILE A 75 1.02 9.19 19.08
N TYR A 76 0.06 8.51 18.45
CA TYR A 76 -0.07 7.05 18.54
C TYR A 76 0.51 6.36 17.30
N ILE A 77 0.43 7.02 16.14
CA ILE A 77 1.09 6.59 14.91
C ILE A 77 2.42 7.34 14.78
N LYS A 78 3.51 6.68 15.14
CA LYS A 78 4.88 7.25 15.17
C LYS A 78 5.52 7.39 13.79
N LEU A 79 4.81 8.01 12.85
CA LEU A 79 5.28 8.25 11.50
C LEU A 79 5.63 9.73 11.33
N SER A 80 6.78 10.04 10.73
CA SER A 80 7.23 11.42 10.51
C SER A 80 6.41 12.19 9.47
N THR A 81 5.63 11.47 8.65
CA THR A 81 4.74 12.02 7.63
C THR A 81 3.36 11.43 7.85
N GLU A 82 2.30 12.16 7.47
CA GLU A 82 0.93 11.65 7.55
C GLU A 82 0.84 10.30 6.82
N PRO A 83 0.19 9.28 7.41
CA PRO A 83 0.11 7.97 6.80
C PRO A 83 -0.73 8.04 5.53
N ASP A 84 -0.08 7.99 4.36
CA ASP A 84 -0.73 7.90 3.07
C ASP A 84 -0.98 6.46 2.61
N CYS A 85 -1.96 6.25 1.73
CA CYS A 85 -2.14 4.96 1.08
C CYS A 85 -1.07 4.76 0.00
N PRO A 86 -0.36 3.62 -0.02
CA PRO A 86 0.67 3.35 -1.03
C PRO A 86 0.12 3.21 -2.46
N SER A 87 -1.20 3.13 -2.62
CA SER A 87 -1.89 3.16 -3.93
C SER A 87 -2.57 4.51 -4.22
N GLY A 88 -2.35 5.54 -3.39
CA GLY A 88 -2.90 6.90 -3.59
C GLY A 88 -4.33 7.11 -3.09
N GLY A 89 -4.88 6.18 -2.30
CA GLY A 89 -6.15 6.36 -1.61
C GLY A 89 -6.07 7.28 -0.39
N VAL A 90 -7.23 7.78 0.05
CA VAL A 90 -7.35 8.61 1.26
C VAL A 90 -7.92 7.77 2.39
N TYR A 91 -7.37 7.90 3.59
CA TYR A 91 -7.90 7.25 4.79
C TYR A 91 -8.95 8.12 5.47
N THR A 92 -10.01 7.49 5.92
CA THR A 92 -11.04 8.10 6.77
C THR A 92 -11.08 7.32 8.08
N VAL A 93 -10.87 8.03 9.19
CA VAL A 93 -10.75 7.40 10.51
C VAL A 93 -12.12 6.94 11.03
N GLY A 94 -13.18 7.69 10.74
CA GLY A 94 -14.53 7.48 11.28
C GLY A 94 -14.63 7.83 12.76
N ALA A 95 -15.83 7.80 13.32
CA ALA A 95 -16.03 8.02 14.76
C ALA A 95 -15.40 6.90 15.60
N ILE A 96 -15.24 7.12 16.91
CA ILE A 96 -14.87 6.06 17.85
C ILE A 96 -15.90 4.91 17.73
N GLY A 97 -15.43 3.67 17.55
CA GLY A 97 -16.28 2.49 17.34
C GLY A 97 -16.65 2.18 15.89
N GLU A 98 -16.46 3.12 14.95
CA GLU A 98 -16.57 2.82 13.52
C GLU A 98 -15.27 2.24 12.97
N ARG A 99 -15.31 1.47 11.87
CA ARG A 99 -14.07 0.94 11.27
C ARG A 99 -13.45 2.00 10.36
N PRO A 100 -12.12 2.26 10.41
CA PRO A 100 -11.51 3.20 9.47
C PRO A 100 -11.56 2.63 8.04
N THR A 101 -11.75 3.50 7.05
CA THR A 101 -11.89 3.07 5.65
C THR A 101 -10.91 3.79 4.74
N CYS A 102 -10.55 3.15 3.62
CA CYS A 102 -9.80 3.76 2.54
C CYS A 102 -10.74 4.05 1.37
N SER A 103 -10.48 5.10 0.58
CA SER A 103 -11.27 5.42 -0.62
C SER A 103 -11.26 4.32 -1.69
N ILE A 104 -10.26 3.43 -1.68
CA ILE A 104 -10.09 2.34 -2.66
C ILE A 104 -10.76 1.06 -2.14
N VAL A 105 -12.09 1.02 -2.16
CA VAL A 105 -12.89 -0.14 -1.71
C VAL A 105 -13.24 -1.13 -2.81
N ALA A 106 -13.03 -0.77 -4.08
CA ALA A 106 -13.42 -1.57 -5.24
C ALA A 106 -12.19 -1.96 -6.08
N GLY A 107 -12.15 -3.21 -6.57
CA GLY A 107 -11.09 -3.71 -7.45
C GLY A 107 -10.70 -5.16 -7.16
N LEU A 108 -9.69 -5.64 -7.90
CA LEU A 108 -9.13 -7.00 -7.72
C LEU A 108 -8.43 -7.19 -6.37
N TYR A 109 -7.97 -6.09 -5.77
CA TYR A 109 -7.34 -6.03 -4.45
C TYR A 109 -7.98 -4.91 -3.61
N PRO A 110 -9.13 -5.15 -2.96
CA PRO A 110 -9.83 -4.12 -2.18
C PRO A 110 -9.08 -3.75 -0.89
N HIS A 111 -9.09 -2.47 -0.53
CA HIS A 111 -8.42 -1.96 0.67
C HIS A 111 -9.41 -1.84 1.83
N VAL A 112 -9.95 -3.00 2.25
CA VAL A 112 -10.96 -3.07 3.30
C VAL A 112 -10.44 -3.96 4.43
N LEU A 113 -10.63 -3.53 5.67
CA LEU A 113 -10.37 -4.36 6.83
C LEU A 113 -11.32 -5.57 6.81
N PRO A 114 -10.85 -6.81 7.01
CA PRO A 114 -11.71 -7.99 7.09
C PRO A 114 -12.59 -7.94 8.34
#